data_AF-A0A6B1KK78-F1
#
_entry.id   AF-A0A6B1KK78-F1
#
_cell.length_a   1.000
_cell.length_b   1.000
_cell.length_c   1.000
_cell.angle_alpha   90.00
_cell.angle_beta   90.00
_cell.angle_gamma   90.00
#
_symmetry.space_group_name_H-M   'P 1'
#
loop_
_entity.id
_entity.type
_entity.pdbx_description
1 polymer ?
#
loop_
_entity_poly.entity_id
_entity_poly.type
_entity_poly.pdbx_seq_one_letter_code
_entity_poly.pdbx_strand_id
1 'polypeptide(L)'
;MSSSNPAVLAFLREYEDDLVLCVNNFARFAQPTELDLREFAGRHPVELFGGVRFPAIGELPYLLTLGGHGFYWFRLTRVASRIGRRL
;
A
#
# COMPACT_ATOMS: atom_id res chain seq x y z
N MET A 1 -6.88 1.06 -9.73
CA MET A 1 -5.44 0.94 -9.45
C MET A 1 -4.76 0.15 -10.57
N SER A 2 -3.67 0.68 -11.13
CA SER A 2 -2.81 -0.02 -12.10
C SER A 2 -1.36 -0.04 -11.61
N SER A 3 -0.63 -1.09 -12.01
CA SER A 3 0.82 -1.24 -11.82
C SER A 3 1.54 -0.91 -13.12
N SER A 4 2.66 -0.18 -13.05
CA SER A 4 3.51 0.08 -14.22
C SER A 4 4.37 -1.12 -14.64
N ASN A 5 4.51 -2.13 -13.78
CA ASN A 5 5.37 -3.29 -14.02
C ASN A 5 4.55 -4.59 -14.10
N PRO A 6 4.54 -5.29 -15.26
CA PRO A 6 3.78 -6.53 -15.41
C PRO A 6 4.30 -7.70 -14.55
N ALA A 7 5.54 -7.64 -14.05
CA ALA A 7 6.05 -8.61 -13.10
C ALA A 7 5.52 -8.40 -11.67
N VAL A 8 4.88 -7.26 -11.40
CA VAL A 8 4.32 -6.91 -10.09
C VAL A 8 2.80 -6.86 -10.19
N LEU A 9 2.16 -7.80 -9.48
CA LEU A 9 0.72 -7.83 -9.33
C LEU A 9 0.33 -7.04 -8.07
N ALA A 10 -0.48 -6.01 -8.25
CA ALA A 10 -1.09 -5.25 -7.17
C ALA A 10 -2.61 -5.32 -7.25
N PHE A 11 -3.26 -5.57 -6.12
CA PHE A 11 -4.73 -5.54 -6.01
C PHE A 11 -5.18 -5.12 -4.61
N LEU A 12 -6.45 -4.73 -4.49
CA LEU A 12 -7.07 -4.36 -3.23
C LEU A 12 -7.97 -5.50 -2.72
N ARG A 13 -8.06 -5.58 -1.40
CA ARG A 13 -9.00 -6.42 -0.67
C ARG A 13 -9.74 -5.55 0.32
N GLU A 14 -11.06 -5.66 0.30
CA GLU A 14 -11.96 -4.87 1.13
C GLU A 14 -12.82 -5.81 1.97
N TYR A 15 -12.91 -5.52 3.26
CA TYR A 15 -13.81 -6.21 4.19
C TYR A 15 -14.15 -5.25 5.33
N GLU A 16 -15.44 -4.95 5.50
CA GLU A 16 -15.91 -3.95 6.46
C GLU A 16 -15.15 -2.61 6.29
N ASP A 17 -14.51 -2.11 7.35
CA ASP A 17 -13.72 -0.88 7.33
C ASP A 17 -12.24 -1.09 6.95
N ASP A 18 -11.82 -2.35 6.73
CA ASP A 18 -10.46 -2.70 6.37
C ASP A 18 -10.26 -2.69 4.85
N LEU A 19 -9.29 -1.88 4.43
CA LEU A 19 -8.83 -1.77 3.05
C LEU A 19 -7.36 -2.18 3.00
N VAL A 20 -7.07 -3.32 2.35
CA VAL A 20 -5.73 -3.90 2.26
C VAL A 20 -5.23 -3.85 0.82
N LEU A 21 -4.08 -3.22 0.62
CA LEU A 21 -3.32 -3.22 -0.62
C LEU A 21 -2.32 -4.38 -0.60
N CYS A 22 -2.50 -5.34 -1.50
CA CYS A 22 -1.61 -6.47 -1.71
C CYS A 22 -0.72 -6.23 -2.93
N VAL A 23 0.61 -6.29 -2.77
CA VAL A 23 1.59 -6.09 -3.85
C VAL A 23 2.54 -7.29 -3.85
N ASN A 24 2.66 -7.99 -4.98
CA ASN A 24 3.44 -9.22 -5.10
C ASN A 24 4.36 -9.13 -6.33
N ASN A 25 5.65 -9.35 -6.12
CA ASN A 25 6.63 -9.46 -7.21
C ASN A 25 6.75 -10.93 -7.65
N PHE A 26 6.41 -11.25 -8.89
CA PHE A 26 6.54 -12.59 -9.46
C PHE A 26 7.93 -12.83 -10.08
N ALA A 27 8.77 -11.81 -10.22
CA ALA A 27 10.13 -11.96 -10.70
C ALA A 27 11.08 -12.46 -9.59
N ARG A 28 12.09 -13.23 -10.01
CA ARG A 28 13.18 -13.70 -9.13
C ARG A 28 14.17 -12.61 -8.69
N PHE A 29 14.07 -11.41 -9.27
CA PHE A 29 14.94 -10.28 -9.00
C PHE A 29 14.16 -9.10 -8.44
N ALA A 30 14.87 -8.14 -7.87
CA ALA A 30 14.26 -6.91 -7.39
C ALA A 30 13.55 -6.18 -8.54
N GLN A 31 12.35 -5.66 -8.28
CA GLN A 31 11.54 -4.95 -9.25
C GLN A 31 11.00 -3.65 -8.63
N PRO A 32 11.11 -2.52 -9.34
CA PRO A 32 10.33 -1.33 -9.03
C PRO A 32 8.93 -1.45 -9.64
N THR A 33 7.95 -0.81 -9.00
CA THR A 33 6.65 -0.53 -9.61
C THR A 33 6.14 0.82 -9.14
N GLU A 34 5.43 1.51 -10.02
CA GLU A 34 4.62 2.67 -9.68
C GLU A 34 3.16 2.22 -9.64
N LEU A 35 2.45 2.58 -8.57
CA LEU A 35 1.04 2.27 -8.39
C LEU A 35 0.20 3.54 -8.46
N ASP A 36 -0.84 3.54 -9.29
CA ASP A 36 -1.84 4.61 -9.26
C ASP A 36 -2.80 4.41 -8.08
N LEU A 37 -2.51 5.13 -7.00
CA LEU A 37 -3.25 5.10 -5.73
C LEU A 37 -4.01 6.40 -5.43
N ARG A 38 -4.17 7.31 -6.41
CA ARG A 38 -4.71 8.66 -6.16
C ARG A 38 -6.07 8.69 -5.46
N GLU A 39 -6.92 7.70 -5.71
CA GLU A 39 -8.21 7.52 -5.02
C GLU A 39 -8.07 7.40 -3.48
N PHE A 40 -6.89 7.00 -3.01
CA PHE A 40 -6.55 6.80 -1.61
C PHE A 40 -5.68 7.93 -1.03
N ALA A 41 -5.60 9.09 -1.71
CA ALA A 41 -4.84 10.24 -1.26
C ALA A 41 -5.15 10.61 0.21
N GLY A 42 -4.10 10.94 0.97
CA GLY A 42 -4.16 11.22 2.40
C GLY A 42 -4.20 9.98 3.31
N ARG A 43 -4.35 8.76 2.76
CA ARG A 43 -4.17 7.52 3.53
C ARG A 43 -2.69 7.15 3.66
N HIS A 44 -2.36 6.41 4.70
CA HIS A 44 -1.05 5.82 4.92
C HIS A 44 -1.11 4.30 4.75
N PRO A 45 -0.26 3.73 3.89
CA PRO A 45 -0.01 2.31 3.90
C PRO A 45 0.72 1.94 5.20
N VAL A 46 0.15 0.99 5.95
CA VAL A 46 0.77 0.43 7.15
C VAL A 46 1.00 -1.05 6.90
N GLU A 47 2.26 -1.46 6.92
CA GLU A 47 2.69 -2.83 6.67
C GLU A 47 2.13 -3.75 7.77
N LEU A 48 1.46 -4.84 7.39
CA LEU A 48 0.65 -5.66 8.30
C LEU A 48 1.44 -6.51 9.30
N PHE A 49 2.68 -6.90 9.00
CA PHE A 49 3.47 -7.77 9.87
C PHE A 49 4.23 -6.99 10.95
N GLY A 50 4.90 -5.91 10.57
CA GLY A 50 5.72 -5.08 11.44
C GLY A 50 5.06 -3.77 11.87
N GLY A 51 3.90 -3.42 11.32
CA GLY A 51 3.19 -2.17 11.65
C GLY A 51 3.90 -0.91 11.15
N VAL A 52 4.88 -1.05 10.23
CA VAL A 52 5.66 0.08 9.73
C VAL A 52 4.79 0.95 8.85
N ARG A 53 4.75 2.25 9.17
CA ARG A 53 4.00 3.24 8.40
C ARG A 53 4.84 3.78 7.26
N PHE A 54 4.30 3.68 6.05
CA PHE A 54 4.90 4.23 4.85
C PHE A 54 4.42 5.69 4.61
N PRO A 55 5.09 6.45 3.73
CA PRO A 55 4.68 7.79 3.35
C PRO A 55 3.22 7.86 2.92
N ALA A 56 2.58 9.01 3.16
CA ALA A 56 1.18 9.22 2.74
C ALA A 56 1.06 9.05 1.22
N ILE A 57 -0.08 8.50 0.81
CA ILE A 57 -0.46 8.50 -0.61
C ILE A 57 -0.81 9.94 -0.99
N GLY A 58 -0.23 10.43 -2.07
CA GLY A 58 -0.51 11.74 -2.64
C GLY A 58 -1.07 11.62 -4.07
N GLU A 59 -0.86 12.68 -4.85
CA GLU A 59 -1.35 12.77 -6.24
C GLU A 59 -0.41 12.11 -7.26
N LEU A 60 0.84 11.84 -6.88
CA LEU A 60 1.81 11.19 -7.76
C LEU A 60 1.73 9.67 -7.64
N PRO A 61 2.14 8.92 -8.68
CA PRO A 61 2.27 7.47 -8.59
C PRO A 61 3.11 7.04 -7.40
N TYR A 62 2.64 6.03 -6.68
CA TYR A 62 3.29 5.55 -5.48
C TYR A 62 4.37 4.52 -5.83
N LEU A 63 5.64 4.93 -5.71
CA LEU A 63 6.77 4.05 -6.02
C LEU A 63 7.01 3.04 -4.90
N LEU A 64 7.10 1.77 -5.27
CA LEU A 64 7.54 0.67 -4.41
C LEU A 64 8.68 -0.09 -5.07
N THR A 65 9.61 -0.57 -4.25
CA THR A 65 10.64 -1.52 -4.65
C THR A 65 10.46 -2.80 -3.84
N LEU A 66 10.44 -3.93 -4.54
CA LEU A 66 10.28 -5.25 -3.94
C LEU A 66 11.51 -6.10 -4.27
N GLY A 67 12.00 -6.87 -3.31
CA GLY A 67 12.97 -7.93 -3.58
C GLY A 67 12.38 -9.01 -4.48
N GLY A 68 13.23 -9.90 -5.00
CA GLY A 68 12.78 -11.05 -5.79
C GLY A 68 11.81 -11.93 -5.00
N HIS A 69 10.67 -12.28 -5.61
CA HIS A 69 9.55 -12.98 -4.94
C HIS A 69 9.01 -12.30 -3.68
N GLY A 70 9.36 -11.03 -3.46
CA GLY A 70 8.90 -10.25 -2.31
C GLY A 70 7.46 -9.81 -2.45
N PHE A 71 6.84 -9.52 -1.31
CA PHE A 71 5.48 -9.01 -1.25
C PHE A 71 5.31 -8.00 -0.11
N TYR A 72 4.33 -7.12 -0.23
CA TYR A 72 3.84 -6.27 0.84
C TYR A 72 2.33 -6.35 0.94
N TRP A 73 1.82 -6.45 2.16
CA TRP A 73 0.41 -6.22 2.46
C TRP A 73 0.29 -4.99 3.36
N PHE A 74 -0.38 -3.96 2.85
CA PHE A 74 -0.57 -2.71 3.56
C PHE A 74 -2.03 -2.50 3.91
N ARG A 75 -2.33 -2.20 5.17
CA ARG A 75 -3.62 -1.57 5.50
C ARG A 75 -3.56 -0.09 5.15
N LEU A 76 -4.54 0.38 4.39
CA LEU A 76 -4.66 1.79 4.00
C LEU A 76 -5.45 2.56 5.04
N THR A 77 -4.75 3.13 6.02
CA THR A 77 -5.36 3.85 7.15
C THR A 77 -5.51 5.33 6.83
N ARG A 78 -6.66 5.95 7.15
CA ARG A 78 -6.69 7.41 7.29
C ARG A 78 -5.93 7.79 8.55
N VAL A 79 -5.26 8.94 8.54
CA VAL A 79 -4.83 9.54 9.81
C VAL A 79 -6.10 9.75 10.62
N ALA A 80 -6.29 8.96 11.69
CA ALA A 80 -7.35 9.24 12.63
C ALA A 80 -7.10 10.66 13.14
N SER A 81 -8.06 11.57 12.92
CA SER A 81 -8.08 12.79 13.71
C SER A 81 -8.16 12.31 15.16
N ARG A 82 -7.17 12.67 15.97
CA ARG A 82 -7.24 12.48 17.42
C ARG A 82 -8.28 13.46 17.95
N ILE A 83 -9.56 13.18 17.72
CA ILE A 83 -10.66 13.85 18.41
C ILE A 83 -11.39 12.77 19.22
N GLY A 84 -11.21 12.84 20.54
CA GLY A 84 -12.10 12.20 21.50
C GLY A 84 -11.77 10.76 21.90
N ARG A 85 -10.72 10.57 22.70
CA ARG A 85 -10.75 9.51 23.72
C ARG A 85 -10.39 10.11 25.07
N ARG A 86 -11.32 10.91 25.59
CA ARG A 86 -11.45 11.21 27.01
C ARG A 86 -12.57 10.31 27.51
N LEU A 87 -12.18 9.23 28.19
CA LEU A 87 -12.97 8.70 29.30
C LEU A 87 -12.48 9.41 30.55
#